data_AF-A0A957VL74-F1
#
_entry.id   AF-A0A957VL74-F1
#
_cell.length_a   1.000
_cell.length_b   1.000
_cell.length_c   1.000
_cell.angle_alpha   90.00
_cell.angle_beta   90.00
_cell.angle_gamma   90.00
#
_symmetry.space_group_name_H-M   'P 1'
#
loop_
_entity.id
_entity.type
_entity.pdbx_description
1 polymer ?
#
loop_
_entity_poly.entity_id
_entity_poly.type
_entity_poly.pdbx_seq_one_letter_code
_entity_poly.pdbx_strand_id
1 'polypeptide(L)'
;MRNTADTMHTTHQSTLTLHDHKRHIPHVITVDAPAARLHIRLRFDPATVDDVRNMLTLTVFDPDGFRGAGHRGGNDHAVTIGPATATPGYRPGPVPAGDWLVQVDTHMIYGDAPVAYTLEVWTEDGSEEDAVATPPPRFDTVARDAPGWYRGDLHAHTVHSDAAWTADDLLADARRRGLDFVTLSDHNTVSGLADFAART
;
A
#
# COMPACT_ATOMS: atom_id res chain seq x y z
N MET A 1 7.60 8.95 -37.19
CA MET A 1 7.92 9.66 -35.93
C MET A 1 6.89 9.19 -34.91
N ARG A 2 7.29 8.40 -33.91
CA ARG A 2 6.37 8.07 -32.81
C ARG A 2 6.26 9.31 -31.95
N ASN A 3 5.03 9.79 -31.76
CA ASN A 3 4.72 10.84 -30.82
C ASN A 3 5.06 10.28 -29.43
N THR A 4 6.06 10.82 -28.75
CA THR A 4 6.23 10.59 -27.31
C THR A 4 5.02 11.23 -26.66
N ALA A 5 4.08 10.41 -26.19
CA ALA A 5 3.03 10.92 -25.32
C ALA A 5 3.74 11.52 -24.10
N ASP A 6 3.36 12.72 -23.68
CA ASP A 6 3.93 13.31 -22.48
C ASP A 6 3.55 12.42 -21.29
N THR A 7 4.56 11.97 -20.57
CA THR A 7 4.37 11.21 -19.34
C THR A 7 3.70 12.11 -18.31
N MET A 8 2.58 11.68 -17.73
CA MET A 8 1.91 12.47 -16.69
C MET A 8 2.84 12.60 -15.49
N HIS A 9 3.03 13.82 -15.00
CA HIS A 9 3.76 14.09 -13.76
C HIS A 9 3.14 15.28 -13.04
N THR A 10 2.68 15.05 -11.82
CA THR A 10 2.12 16.07 -10.93
C THR A 10 2.92 16.13 -9.63
N THR A 11 3.04 17.35 -9.07
CA THR A 11 3.67 17.58 -7.78
C THR A 11 2.77 18.45 -6.92
N HIS A 12 2.53 18.01 -5.69
CA HIS A 12 1.79 18.75 -4.67
C HIS A 12 2.68 18.99 -3.46
N GLN A 13 2.57 20.17 -2.88
CA GLN A 13 3.26 20.51 -1.64
C GLN A 13 2.28 21.13 -0.67
N SER A 14 2.41 20.81 0.61
CA SER A 14 1.63 21.42 1.66
C SER A 14 2.40 21.40 2.97
N THR A 15 1.92 22.17 3.94
CA THR A 15 2.46 22.23 5.30
C THR A 15 1.34 21.96 6.27
N LEU A 16 1.58 21.03 7.18
CA LEU A 16 0.62 20.53 8.14
C LEU A 16 0.98 21.01 9.54
N THR A 17 -0.03 21.09 10.39
CA THR A 17 0.08 21.44 11.81
C THR A 17 -0.57 20.36 12.67
N LEU A 18 -0.50 20.50 13.99
CA LEU A 18 -1.20 19.60 14.92
C LEU A 18 -2.72 19.51 14.63
N HIS A 19 -3.34 20.55 14.04
CA HIS A 19 -4.76 20.52 13.64
C HIS A 19 -5.07 19.50 12.53
N ASP A 20 -4.05 19.11 11.78
CA ASP A 20 -4.14 18.14 10.70
C ASP A 20 -3.91 16.70 11.20
N HIS A 21 -3.75 16.49 12.51
CA HIS A 21 -3.66 15.15 13.10
C HIS A 21 -4.94 14.33 12.80
N LYS A 22 -4.77 13.09 12.31
CA LYS A 22 -5.86 12.15 11.93
C LYS A 22 -6.77 12.67 10.82
N ARG A 23 -6.20 13.35 9.82
CA ARG A 23 -6.89 13.75 8.58
C ARG A 23 -6.56 12.82 7.40
N HIS A 24 -7.48 12.83 6.45
CA HIS A 24 -7.34 12.23 5.14
C HIS A 24 -7.34 13.35 4.11
N ILE A 25 -6.21 13.58 3.45
CA ILE A 25 -6.01 14.71 2.53
C ILE A 25 -6.05 14.17 1.10
N PRO A 26 -7.13 14.42 0.34
CA PRO A 26 -7.29 13.87 -1.00
C PRO A 26 -6.50 14.66 -2.05
N HIS A 27 -5.79 13.96 -2.94
CA HIS A 27 -5.22 14.50 -4.17
C HIS A 27 -5.78 13.72 -5.36
N VAL A 28 -6.63 14.36 -6.18
CA VAL A 28 -7.15 13.77 -7.41
C VAL A 28 -6.18 14.05 -8.55
N ILE A 29 -5.71 12.99 -9.19
CA ILE A 29 -4.76 13.04 -10.31
C ILE A 29 -5.44 12.39 -11.53
N THR A 30 -5.46 13.07 -12.67
CA THR A 30 -5.98 12.51 -13.92
C THR A 30 -4.86 11.83 -14.69
N VAL A 31 -5.04 10.55 -14.98
CA VAL A 31 -4.18 9.77 -15.90
C VAL A 31 -4.81 9.85 -17.29
N ASP A 32 -4.14 10.52 -18.24
CA ASP A 32 -4.72 10.86 -19.55
C ASP A 32 -4.90 9.66 -20.49
N ALA A 33 -4.04 8.64 -20.36
CA ALA A 33 -4.05 7.41 -21.16
C ALA A 33 -3.57 6.23 -20.30
N PRO A 34 -3.96 4.98 -20.63
CA PRO A 34 -3.43 3.82 -19.93
C PRO A 34 -1.90 3.83 -19.89
N ALA A 35 -1.33 3.50 -18.74
CA ALA A 35 0.11 3.55 -18.49
C ALA A 35 0.67 2.16 -18.15
N ALA A 36 1.97 1.98 -18.32
CA ALA A 36 2.63 0.74 -17.90
C ALA A 36 2.73 0.66 -16.37
N ARG A 37 3.05 1.79 -15.72
CA ARG A 37 3.17 1.89 -14.27
C ARG A 37 2.72 3.26 -13.79
N LEU A 38 2.25 3.29 -12.54
CA LEU A 38 2.06 4.49 -11.74
C LEU A 38 3.10 4.52 -10.63
N HIS A 39 3.74 5.65 -10.46
CA HIS A 39 4.68 5.92 -9.39
C HIS A 39 4.17 7.05 -8.50
N ILE A 40 4.33 6.87 -7.20
CA ILE A 40 3.96 7.86 -6.20
C ILE A 40 5.12 7.99 -5.23
N ARG A 41 5.56 9.21 -4.95
CA ARG A 41 6.54 9.49 -3.91
C ARG A 41 6.00 10.50 -2.92
N LEU A 42 5.87 10.09 -1.67
CA LEU A 42 5.54 10.98 -0.55
C LEU A 42 6.79 11.19 0.30
N ARG A 43 7.18 12.45 0.49
CA ARG A 43 8.23 12.84 1.43
C ARG A 43 7.71 13.86 2.42
N PHE A 44 8.15 13.80 3.67
CA PHE A 44 7.81 14.82 4.66
C PHE A 44 8.92 15.07 5.67
N ASP A 45 8.92 16.26 6.26
CA ASP A 45 9.89 16.67 7.28
C ASP A 45 9.28 17.73 8.23
N PRO A 46 9.58 17.74 9.53
CA PRO A 46 10.44 16.80 10.26
C PRO A 46 9.81 15.40 10.40
N ALA A 47 10.62 14.36 10.25
CA ALA A 47 10.19 12.98 10.51
C ALA A 47 9.92 12.73 12.01
N THR A 48 10.55 13.49 12.90
CA THR A 48 10.45 13.33 14.37
C THR A 48 10.55 14.69 15.03
N VAL A 49 9.69 14.92 16.02
CA VAL A 49 9.66 16.13 16.86
C VAL A 49 9.57 15.66 18.31
N ASP A 50 10.46 16.14 19.17
CA ASP A 50 10.49 15.79 20.61
C ASP A 50 10.44 14.26 20.86
N ASP A 51 11.27 13.51 20.13
CA ASP A 51 11.34 12.04 20.14
C ASP A 51 10.05 11.30 19.71
N VAL A 52 9.04 12.02 19.23
CA VAL A 52 7.80 11.47 18.67
C VAL A 52 7.84 11.51 17.14
N ARG A 53 7.58 10.38 16.50
CA ARG A 53 7.59 10.26 15.03
C ARG A 53 6.31 10.82 14.43
N ASN A 54 6.45 11.72 13.46
CA ASN A 54 5.35 12.01 12.54
C ASN A 54 5.14 10.81 11.62
N MET A 55 3.89 10.54 11.28
CA MET A 55 3.50 9.41 10.45
C MET A 55 2.43 9.84 9.46
N LEU A 56 2.88 10.01 8.21
CA LEU A 56 2.03 10.21 7.04
C LEU A 56 2.15 8.99 6.16
N THR A 57 1.04 8.47 5.63
CA THR A 57 1.06 7.31 4.73
C THR A 57 0.14 7.55 3.53
N LEU A 58 0.12 6.61 2.59
CA LEU A 58 -0.62 6.75 1.34
C LEU A 58 -1.74 5.70 1.24
N THR A 59 -2.93 6.16 0.90
CA THR A 59 -4.04 5.33 0.41
C THR A 59 -4.33 5.70 -1.04
N VAL A 60 -4.48 4.71 -1.91
CA VAL A 60 -4.67 4.92 -3.35
C VAL A 60 -5.97 4.29 -3.80
N PHE A 61 -6.74 5.02 -4.59
CA PHE A 61 -7.89 4.52 -5.34
C PHE A 61 -7.68 4.81 -6.83
N ASP A 62 -7.96 3.81 -7.65
CA ASP A 62 -8.04 3.94 -9.11
C ASP A 62 -9.51 4.16 -9.54
N PRO A 63 -9.80 4.30 -10.85
CA PRO A 63 -11.17 4.48 -11.33
C PRO A 63 -12.14 3.35 -10.93
N ASP A 64 -11.64 2.15 -10.63
CA ASP A 64 -12.43 0.99 -10.21
C ASP A 64 -12.52 0.85 -8.68
N GLY A 65 -11.82 1.71 -7.93
CA GLY A 65 -11.94 1.84 -6.48
C GLY A 65 -10.64 1.62 -5.73
N PHE A 66 -10.72 1.03 -4.54
CA PHE A 66 -9.57 0.93 -3.63
C PHE A 66 -8.42 0.14 -4.24
N ARG A 67 -7.25 0.74 -4.39
CA ARG A 67 -6.06 0.07 -4.93
C ARG A 67 -5.14 -0.46 -3.82
N GLY A 68 -5.10 0.22 -2.69
CA GLY A 68 -4.33 -0.23 -1.52
C GLY A 68 -3.99 0.90 -0.56
N ALA A 69 -3.42 0.51 0.57
CA ALA A 69 -2.92 1.41 1.59
C ALA A 69 -1.54 0.92 2.07
N GLY A 70 -0.62 1.86 2.26
CA GLY A 70 0.76 1.58 2.61
C GLY A 70 1.12 2.12 3.98
N HIS A 71 0.45 1.65 5.03
CA HIS A 71 0.74 2.11 6.40
C HIS A 71 2.14 1.66 6.83
N ARG A 72 3.10 2.57 6.92
CA ARG A 72 4.51 2.25 7.17
C ARG A 72 5.23 3.40 7.84
N GLY A 73 6.34 3.11 8.50
CA GLY A 73 7.23 4.12 9.08
C GLY A 73 8.19 4.74 8.06
N GLY A 74 8.94 5.75 8.50
CA GLY A 74 9.85 6.53 7.66
C GLY A 74 9.17 7.76 7.08
N ASN A 75 9.93 8.60 6.37
CA ASN A 75 9.46 9.86 5.82
C ASN A 75 9.73 10.03 4.32
N ASP A 76 10.14 8.96 3.64
CA ASP A 76 10.26 8.88 2.19
C ASP A 76 9.62 7.55 1.76
N HIS A 77 8.44 7.64 1.15
CA HIS A 77 7.67 6.51 0.68
C HIS A 77 7.64 6.52 -0.84
N ALA A 78 8.29 5.54 -1.45
CA ALA A 78 8.19 5.28 -2.89
C ALA A 78 7.25 4.11 -3.14
N VAL A 79 6.22 4.34 -3.95
CA VAL A 79 5.19 3.37 -4.33
C VAL A 79 5.21 3.23 -5.85
N THR A 80 5.21 1.99 -6.32
CA THR A 80 5.04 1.64 -7.74
C THR A 80 3.89 0.67 -7.86
N ILE A 81 2.98 0.91 -8.80
CA ILE A 81 1.84 0.04 -9.11
C ILE A 81 1.88 -0.24 -10.61
N GLY A 82 1.84 -1.51 -10.99
CA GLY A 82 1.80 -1.96 -12.37
C GLY A 82 1.01 -3.26 -12.56
N PRO A 83 0.95 -3.77 -13.81
CA PRO A 83 0.09 -4.89 -14.19
C PRO A 83 0.37 -6.18 -13.43
N ALA A 84 1.64 -6.54 -13.26
CA ALA A 84 2.05 -7.78 -12.61
C ALA A 84 2.55 -7.60 -11.16
N THR A 85 3.01 -6.40 -10.80
CA THR A 85 3.68 -6.12 -9.52
C THR A 85 3.24 -4.78 -8.95
N ALA A 86 3.18 -4.71 -7.63
CA ALA A 86 2.98 -3.48 -6.89
C ALA A 86 3.83 -3.49 -5.62
N THR A 87 4.16 -2.32 -5.10
CA THR A 87 4.75 -2.18 -3.77
C THR A 87 3.83 -2.84 -2.73
N PRO A 88 4.37 -3.57 -1.72
CA PRO A 88 3.56 -4.14 -0.64
C PRO A 88 2.60 -3.10 -0.03
N GLY A 89 1.39 -3.55 0.30
CA GLY A 89 0.27 -2.68 0.70
C GLY A 89 -0.70 -2.33 -0.45
N TYR A 90 -0.25 -2.46 -1.69
CA TYR A 90 -1.02 -2.14 -2.90
C TYR A 90 -1.25 -3.38 -3.77
N ARG A 91 -2.35 -3.37 -4.53
CA ARG A 91 -2.69 -4.45 -5.46
C ARG A 91 -2.08 -4.19 -6.85
N PRO A 92 -1.44 -5.20 -7.48
CA PRO A 92 -1.08 -5.12 -8.89
C PRO A 92 -2.33 -5.16 -9.78
N GLY A 93 -2.19 -4.73 -11.03
CA GLY A 93 -3.25 -4.70 -12.03
C GLY A 93 -3.04 -3.60 -13.07
N PRO A 94 -3.90 -3.50 -14.10
CA PRO A 94 -3.83 -2.44 -15.09
C PRO A 94 -3.75 -1.05 -14.43
N VAL A 95 -3.12 -0.10 -15.12
CA VAL A 95 -3.13 1.32 -14.77
C VAL A 95 -3.99 2.05 -15.81
N PRO A 96 -5.33 2.06 -15.64
CA PRO A 96 -6.22 2.68 -16.60
C PRO A 96 -6.11 4.22 -16.59
N ALA A 97 -6.49 4.81 -17.73
CA ALA A 97 -6.81 6.22 -17.78
C ALA A 97 -8.01 6.56 -16.87
N GLY A 98 -8.06 7.80 -16.40
CA GLY A 98 -9.13 8.31 -15.55
C GLY A 98 -8.60 8.94 -14.27
N ASP A 99 -9.53 9.24 -13.37
CA ASP A 99 -9.20 9.90 -12.11
C ASP A 99 -8.75 8.90 -11.06
N TRP A 100 -7.57 9.16 -10.51
CA TRP A 100 -6.99 8.45 -9.39
C TRP A 100 -7.04 9.34 -8.15
N LEU A 101 -7.42 8.76 -7.01
CA LEU A 101 -7.33 9.44 -5.72
C LEU A 101 -6.10 8.93 -4.97
N VAL A 102 -5.11 9.81 -4.83
CA VAL A 102 -3.95 9.61 -3.96
C VAL A 102 -4.18 10.38 -2.67
N GLN A 103 -4.50 9.66 -1.60
CA GLN A 103 -4.81 10.23 -0.30
C GLN A 103 -3.58 10.18 0.62
N VAL A 104 -3.23 11.32 1.22
CA VAL A 104 -2.24 11.39 2.30
C VAL A 104 -2.96 11.26 3.63
N ASP A 105 -2.65 10.18 4.36
CA ASP A 105 -3.21 9.86 5.67
C ASP A 105 -2.28 10.34 6.77
N THR A 106 -2.74 11.31 7.56
CA THR A 106 -1.94 11.99 8.60
C THR A 106 -2.14 11.31 9.96
N HIS A 107 -1.69 10.07 10.08
CA HIS A 107 -1.91 9.26 11.28
C HIS A 107 -1.33 9.87 12.55
N MET A 108 -0.19 10.55 12.43
CA MET A 108 0.42 11.26 13.54
C MET A 108 1.11 12.52 13.03
N ILE A 109 0.66 13.65 13.54
CA ILE A 109 1.37 14.92 13.49
C ILE A 109 1.53 15.36 14.94
N TYR A 110 2.76 15.66 15.34
CA TYR A 110 3.11 15.96 16.72
C TYR A 110 4.02 17.18 16.83
N GLY A 111 3.90 17.88 17.95
CA GLY A 111 4.61 19.11 18.25
C GLY A 111 4.03 20.34 17.58
N ASP A 112 4.58 21.50 17.94
CA ASP A 112 4.17 22.80 17.40
C ASP A 112 4.88 23.12 16.07
N ALA A 113 5.92 22.36 15.72
CA ALA A 113 6.66 22.51 14.47
C ALA A 113 5.80 22.05 13.28
N PRO A 114 5.61 22.89 12.24
CA PRO A 114 4.90 22.47 11.05
C PRO A 114 5.63 21.35 10.30
N VAL A 115 4.86 20.42 9.72
CA VAL A 115 5.38 19.30 8.91
C VAL A 115 5.10 19.58 7.44
N ALA A 116 6.14 19.84 6.65
CA ALA A 116 6.02 20.02 5.22
C ALA A 116 6.05 18.66 4.52
N TYR A 117 5.17 18.43 3.53
CA TYR A 117 5.24 17.27 2.67
C TYR A 117 5.26 17.65 1.19
N THR A 118 5.88 16.78 0.38
CA THR A 118 5.82 16.77 -1.07
C THR A 118 5.27 15.44 -1.55
N LEU A 119 4.28 15.48 -2.43
CA LEU A 119 3.69 14.33 -3.11
C LEU A 119 3.97 14.47 -4.61
N GLU A 120 4.73 13.54 -5.17
CA GLU A 120 5.01 13.43 -6.60
C GLU A 120 4.26 12.22 -7.14
N VAL A 121 3.55 12.37 -8.25
CA VAL A 121 2.85 11.27 -8.93
C VAL A 121 3.19 11.33 -10.41
N TRP A 122 3.67 10.24 -10.98
CA TRP A 122 3.98 10.16 -12.41
C TRP A 122 3.71 8.78 -12.99
N THR A 123 3.54 8.70 -14.29
CA THR A 123 3.37 7.43 -15.01
C THR A 123 4.68 7.00 -15.67
N GLU A 124 4.74 5.75 -16.12
CA GLU A 124 5.71 5.30 -17.12
C GLU A 124 4.98 4.92 -18.40
N ASP A 125 5.48 5.41 -19.53
CA ASP A 125 5.01 5.00 -20.85
C ASP A 125 5.41 3.55 -21.11
N GLY A 126 4.50 2.75 -21.64
CA GLY A 126 4.85 1.42 -22.12
C GLY A 126 3.67 0.72 -22.78
N SER A 127 3.99 -0.24 -23.64
CA SER A 127 3.01 -1.21 -24.12
C SER A 127 2.42 -1.94 -22.92
N GLU A 128 1.10 -2.12 -22.90
CA GLU A 128 0.40 -2.95 -21.91
C GLU A 128 1.18 -4.26 -21.71
N GLU A 129 1.89 -4.39 -20.59
CA GLU A 129 2.23 -5.72 -20.09
C GLU A 129 0.90 -6.35 -19.73
N ASP A 130 0.61 -7.53 -20.29
CA ASP A 130 -0.64 -8.23 -20.02
C ASP A 130 -0.83 -8.30 -18.50
N ALA A 131 -1.91 -7.69 -18.02
CA ALA A 131 -2.27 -7.78 -16.63
C ALA A 131 -2.44 -9.25 -16.27
N VAL A 132 -1.65 -9.73 -15.31
CA VAL A 132 -1.85 -11.06 -14.76
C VAL A 132 -3.05 -10.94 -13.83
N ALA A 133 -4.24 -11.17 -14.38
CA ALA A 133 -5.47 -11.26 -13.60
C ALA A 133 -5.28 -12.34 -12.54
N THR A 134 -5.01 -11.92 -11.30
CA THR A 134 -4.93 -12.82 -10.17
C THR A 134 -6.33 -12.86 -9.59
N PRO A 135 -7.11 -13.94 -9.80
CA PRO A 135 -8.42 -14.04 -9.19
C PRO A 135 -8.28 -13.87 -7.67
N PRO A 136 -9.30 -13.32 -6.99
CA PRO A 136 -9.25 -13.17 -5.55
C PRO A 136 -8.92 -14.52 -4.91
N PRO A 137 -7.96 -14.55 -3.96
CA PRO A 137 -7.52 -15.79 -3.36
C PRO A 137 -8.70 -16.51 -2.70
N ARG A 138 -8.81 -17.82 -2.96
CA ARG A 138 -9.82 -18.68 -2.35
C ARG A 138 -9.13 -19.66 -1.42
N PHE A 139 -9.60 -19.70 -0.17
CA PHE A 139 -9.17 -20.66 0.84
C PHE A 139 -10.32 -21.65 1.05
N ASP A 140 -10.46 -22.60 0.14
CA ASP A 140 -11.52 -23.62 0.14
C ASP A 140 -11.11 -24.91 0.86
N THR A 141 -9.87 -24.97 1.36
CA THR A 141 -9.34 -26.11 2.10
C THR A 141 -9.56 -25.94 3.60
N VAL A 142 -10.24 -26.93 4.19
CA VAL A 142 -10.33 -27.07 5.65
C VAL A 142 -9.13 -27.87 6.12
N ALA A 143 -8.22 -27.23 6.87
CA ALA A 143 -7.00 -27.89 7.33
C ALA A 143 -7.28 -29.03 8.34
N ARG A 144 -8.33 -28.90 9.16
CA ARG A 144 -8.84 -29.94 10.06
C ARG A 144 -10.35 -29.79 10.19
N ASP A 145 -11.09 -30.86 9.92
CA ASP A 145 -12.56 -30.89 9.89
C ASP A 145 -13.19 -31.52 11.16
N ALA A 146 -12.38 -31.84 12.17
CA ALA A 146 -12.82 -32.43 13.43
C ALA A 146 -13.07 -31.35 14.51
N PRO A 147 -14.02 -31.58 15.45
CA PRO A 147 -14.14 -30.76 16.65
C PRO A 147 -12.84 -30.76 17.47
N GLY A 148 -12.42 -29.59 17.94
CA GLY A 148 -11.19 -29.47 18.73
C GLY A 148 -10.86 -28.04 19.13
N TRP A 149 -9.81 -27.90 19.93
CA TRP A 149 -9.20 -26.61 20.23
C TRP A 149 -8.12 -26.31 19.19
N TYR A 150 -8.14 -25.10 18.66
CA TYR A 150 -7.19 -24.62 17.67
C TYR A 150 -6.32 -23.52 18.27
N ARG A 151 -5.02 -23.63 18.07
CA ARG A 151 -4.05 -22.61 18.49
C ARG A 151 -3.75 -21.72 17.29
N GLY A 152 -4.01 -20.43 17.39
CA GLY A 152 -3.68 -19.52 16.30
C GLY A 152 -3.32 -18.12 16.76
N ASP A 153 -2.79 -17.35 15.81
CA ASP A 153 -2.56 -15.92 15.95
C ASP A 153 -3.71 -15.17 15.27
N LEU A 154 -4.32 -14.23 15.99
CA LEU A 154 -5.45 -13.44 15.51
C LEU A 154 -5.05 -12.04 15.03
N HIS A 155 -3.78 -11.66 15.20
CA HIS A 155 -3.33 -10.30 14.91
C HIS A 155 -1.87 -10.32 14.44
N ALA A 156 -1.67 -10.47 13.14
CA ALA A 156 -0.35 -10.42 12.53
C ALA A 156 -0.28 -9.39 11.40
N HIS A 157 0.85 -8.69 11.36
CA HIS A 157 1.21 -7.74 10.30
C HIS A 157 2.34 -8.31 9.47
N THR A 158 2.40 -7.88 8.21
CA THR A 158 3.44 -8.25 7.25
C THR A 158 4.09 -7.01 6.64
N VAL A 159 4.99 -7.21 5.69
CA VAL A 159 5.53 -6.14 4.85
C VAL A 159 4.46 -5.37 4.06
N HIS A 160 3.22 -5.85 4.00
CA HIS A 160 2.11 -5.11 3.40
C HIS A 160 1.63 -3.93 4.26
N SER A 161 2.04 -3.85 5.52
CA SER A 161 1.91 -2.65 6.34
C SER A 161 3.23 -2.25 6.98
N ASP A 162 3.38 -2.42 8.30
CA ASP A 162 4.45 -1.84 9.11
C ASP A 162 5.36 -2.88 9.77
N ALA A 163 5.16 -4.16 9.47
CA ALA A 163 6.03 -5.23 9.95
C ALA A 163 7.15 -5.56 8.95
N ALA A 164 8.12 -6.34 9.43
CA ALA A 164 9.30 -6.73 8.65
C ALA A 164 9.18 -8.12 8.00
N TRP A 165 8.13 -8.89 8.31
CA TRP A 165 8.02 -10.29 7.87
C TRP A 165 7.22 -10.44 6.59
N THR A 166 7.77 -11.25 5.68
CA THR A 166 7.03 -11.71 4.50
C THR A 166 6.01 -12.78 4.88
N ALA A 167 5.16 -13.18 3.93
CA ALA A 167 4.27 -14.33 4.10
C ALA A 167 5.05 -15.60 4.49
N ASP A 168 6.21 -15.84 3.86
CA ASP A 168 7.04 -17.01 4.15
C ASP A 168 7.60 -16.98 5.57
N ASP A 169 8.08 -15.82 6.02
CA ASP A 169 8.63 -15.66 7.37
C ASP A 169 7.55 -15.89 8.42
N LEU A 170 6.36 -15.30 8.24
CA LEU A 170 5.24 -15.45 9.17
C LEU A 170 4.79 -16.92 9.24
N LEU A 171 4.62 -17.58 8.09
CA LEU A 171 4.21 -18.99 8.04
C LEU A 171 5.28 -19.92 8.61
N ALA A 172 6.56 -19.66 8.35
CA ALA A 172 7.65 -20.44 8.92
C ALA A 172 7.67 -20.34 10.46
N ASP A 173 7.50 -19.14 11.01
CA ASP A 173 7.45 -18.96 12.47
C ASP A 173 6.18 -19.58 13.08
N ALA A 174 5.02 -19.42 12.44
CA ALA A 174 3.77 -20.04 12.87
C ALA A 174 3.90 -21.56 12.97
N ARG A 175 4.46 -22.20 11.93
CA ARG A 175 4.74 -23.65 11.91
C ARG A 175 5.71 -24.05 13.01
N ARG A 176 6.80 -23.30 13.20
CA ARG A 176 7.80 -23.54 14.26
C ARG A 176 7.16 -23.49 15.66
N ARG A 177 6.17 -22.63 15.86
CA ARG A 177 5.44 -22.49 17.14
C ARG A 177 4.30 -23.49 17.31
N GLY A 178 4.00 -24.29 16.29
CA GLY A 178 2.87 -25.22 16.28
C GLY A 178 1.53 -24.50 16.30
N LEU A 179 1.39 -23.39 15.56
CA LEU A 179 0.10 -22.77 15.32
C LEU A 179 -0.66 -23.52 14.22
N ASP A 180 -1.96 -23.65 14.40
CA ASP A 180 -2.90 -24.23 13.44
C ASP A 180 -3.36 -23.20 12.40
N PHE A 181 -3.38 -21.92 12.75
CA PHE A 181 -3.74 -20.83 11.84
C PHE A 181 -3.09 -19.49 12.23
N VAL A 182 -3.06 -18.56 11.29
CA VAL A 182 -2.71 -17.14 11.49
C VAL A 182 -3.72 -16.26 10.76
N THR A 183 -3.97 -15.07 11.30
CA THR A 183 -4.82 -14.04 10.69
C THR A 183 -3.96 -12.90 10.17
N LEU A 184 -4.21 -12.48 8.93
CA LEU A 184 -3.66 -11.22 8.42
C LEU A 184 -4.52 -10.06 8.87
N SER A 185 -3.89 -9.11 9.56
CA SER A 185 -4.51 -7.88 10.05
C SER A 185 -3.69 -6.65 9.69
N ASP A 186 -3.05 -6.68 8.50
CA ASP A 186 -2.32 -5.54 7.96
C ASP A 186 -3.19 -4.27 7.94
N HIS A 187 -2.56 -3.14 8.23
CA HIS A 187 -3.26 -1.87 8.38
C HIS A 187 -3.92 -1.43 7.07
N ASN A 188 -5.25 -1.42 7.07
CA ASN A 188 -6.10 -0.90 5.99
C ASN A 188 -5.88 -1.57 4.62
N THR A 189 -5.28 -2.76 4.56
CA THR A 189 -5.02 -3.45 3.29
C THR A 189 -5.18 -4.95 3.45
N VAL A 190 -5.61 -5.59 2.37
CA VAL A 190 -5.69 -7.05 2.24
C VAL A 190 -4.78 -7.56 1.11
N SER A 191 -3.87 -6.72 0.62
CA SER A 191 -2.98 -7.04 -0.50
C SER A 191 -2.11 -8.27 -0.23
N GLY A 192 -1.77 -8.54 1.04
CA GLY A 192 -1.01 -9.73 1.44
C GLY A 192 -1.72 -11.06 1.21
N LEU A 193 -3.06 -11.09 1.03
CA LEU A 193 -3.77 -12.36 0.78
C LEU A 193 -3.26 -13.09 -0.47
N ALA A 194 -2.82 -12.35 -1.50
CA ALA A 194 -2.28 -12.95 -2.73
C ALA A 194 -0.99 -13.74 -2.47
N ASP A 195 -0.11 -13.23 -1.59
CA ASP A 195 1.13 -13.90 -1.21
C ASP A 195 0.83 -15.22 -0.49
N PHE A 196 -0.20 -15.27 0.36
CA PHE A 196 -0.57 -16.47 1.09
C PHE A 196 -1.23 -17.53 0.21
N ALA A 197 -2.05 -17.14 -0.77
CA ALA A 197 -2.69 -18.10 -1.67
C ALA A 197 -1.71 -18.80 -2.62
N ALA A 198 -0.56 -18.20 -2.92
CA ALA A 198 0.51 -18.87 -3.66
C ALA A 198 1.20 -19.99 -2.86
N ARG A 199 0.85 -20.16 -1.57
CA ARG A 199 1.56 -21.00 -0.58
C ARG A 199 0.66 -22.03 0.11
N THR A 200 -0.61 -22.12 -0.30
CA THR A 200 -1.57 -23.14 0.15
C THR A 200 -1.46 -24.40 -0.68
#